data_AF-A0A316NBX3-F1
#
_entry.id   AF-A0A316NBX3-F1
#
_cell.length_a   1.000
_cell.length_b   1.000
_cell.length_c   1.000
_cell.angle_alpha   90.00
_cell.angle_beta   90.00
_cell.angle_gamma   90.00
#
_symmetry.space_group_name_H-M   'P 1'
#
loop_
_entity.id
_entity.type
_entity.pdbx_description
1 polymer ?
#
loop_
_entity_poly.entity_id
_entity_poly.type
_entity_poly.pdbx_seq_one_letter_code
_entity_poly.pdbx_strand_id
1 'polypeptide(L)'
;MKKVFKILLIVIVFILAFFTIDIIQARVFDNSPLIKITKNMDGGNLDQLDVGVFTKTYYCLDGTKKTIFKWEEYTCSEENNPTITTQKITWDEITENGVDEELLLQNIDIDVLNEVGSELQTLVNEAYEEERAHPEIIFTEGWARILEYDRFKKVVDIGEPAMKPLYLIIYKSPNRGVYEYLCAYALYQISGYDFFWSTTDEFMEKFNAHILAEKAGEQ
;
A
#
# COMPACT_ATOMS: atom_id res chain seq x y z
N MET A 1 -4.16 28.92 -40.60
CA MET A 1 -5.25 28.59 -39.64
C MET A 1 -5.57 29.81 -38.78
N LYS A 2 -6.84 30.24 -38.76
CA LYS A 2 -7.31 31.32 -37.87
C LYS A 2 -7.01 30.95 -36.40
N LYS A 3 -6.62 31.91 -35.55
CA LYS A 3 -6.23 31.67 -34.13
C LYS A 3 -7.27 30.81 -33.38
N VAL A 4 -8.56 31.07 -33.60
CA VAL A 4 -9.68 30.32 -33.00
C VAL A 4 -9.67 28.84 -33.39
N PHE A 5 -9.35 28.52 -34.65
CA PHE A 5 -9.29 27.14 -35.13
C PHE A 5 -8.11 26.36 -34.51
N LYS A 6 -6.95 27.02 -34.31
CA LYS A 6 -5.81 26.38 -33.63
C LYS A 6 -6.13 26.06 -32.16
N ILE A 7 -6.80 26.98 -31.46
CA ILE A 7 -7.22 26.78 -30.07
C ILE A 7 -8.23 25.63 -29.98
N LEU A 8 -9.24 25.59 -30.85
CA LEU A 8 -10.21 24.50 -30.90
C LEU A 8 -9.54 23.14 -31.11
N LEU A 9 -8.58 23.07 -32.03
CA LEU A 9 -7.87 21.83 -32.35
C LEU A 9 -7.02 21.36 -31.17
N ILE A 10 -6.35 22.27 -30.47
CA ILE A 10 -5.61 21.95 -29.24
C ILE A 10 -6.55 21.39 -28.17
N VAL A 11 -7.70 22.02 -27.94
CA VAL A 11 -8.68 21.54 -26.95
C VAL A 11 -9.18 20.13 -27.27
N ILE A 12 -9.49 19.84 -28.55
CA ILE A 12 -9.92 18.51 -28.99
C ILE A 12 -8.81 17.47 -28.77
N VAL A 13 -7.56 17.80 -29.10
CA VAL A 13 -6.41 16.90 -28.88
C VAL A 13 -6.20 16.60 -27.40
N PHE A 14 -6.34 17.61 -26.53
CA PHE A 14 -6.26 17.39 -25.08
C PHE A 14 -7.36 16.46 -24.58
N ILE A 15 -8.61 16.68 -25.01
CA ILE A 15 -9.74 15.81 -24.64
C ILE A 15 -9.48 14.37 -25.08
N LEU A 16 -9.04 14.15 -26.32
CA LEU A 16 -8.70 12.82 -26.82
C LEU A 16 -7.55 12.18 -26.03
N ALA A 17 -6.52 12.95 -25.67
CA ALA A 17 -5.41 12.47 -24.85
C ALA A 17 -5.89 12.01 -23.46
N PHE A 18 -6.76 12.78 -22.81
CA PHE A 18 -7.35 12.40 -21.52
C PHE A 18 -8.12 11.08 -21.60
N PHE A 19 -8.92 10.87 -22.65
CA PHE A 19 -9.62 9.60 -22.85
C PHE A 19 -8.66 8.43 -23.07
N THR A 20 -7.58 8.62 -23.82
CA THR A 20 -6.59 7.55 -24.02
C THR A 20 -5.83 7.21 -22.75
N ILE A 21 -5.54 8.20 -21.89
CA ILE A 21 -4.87 7.97 -20.60
C ILE A 21 -5.79 7.16 -19.68
N ASP A 22 -7.08 7.49 -19.60
CA ASP A 22 -8.06 6.72 -18.81
C ASP A 22 -8.13 5.25 -19.27
N ILE A 23 -8.11 4.99 -20.58
CA ILE A 23 -8.11 3.62 -21.14
C ILE A 23 -6.81 2.88 -20.83
N ILE A 24 -5.65 3.53 -21.00
CA ILE A 24 -4.33 2.94 -20.72
C ILE A 24 -4.23 2.62 -19.22
N GLN A 25 -4.62 3.55 -18.36
CA GLN A 25 -4.57 3.35 -16.91
C GLN A 25 -5.48 2.21 -16.48
N ALA A 26 -6.69 2.15 -17.03
CA ALA A 26 -7.63 1.09 -16.71
C ALA A 26 -7.09 -0.29 -17.12
N ARG A 27 -6.49 -0.43 -18.32
CA ARG A 27 -6.07 -1.74 -18.83
C ARG A 27 -4.71 -2.21 -18.30
N VAL A 28 -3.74 -1.29 -18.18
CA VAL A 28 -2.37 -1.64 -17.79
C VAL A 28 -2.28 -1.90 -16.28
N PHE A 29 -3.03 -1.15 -15.47
CA PHE A 29 -2.98 -1.24 -14.01
C PHE A 29 -4.21 -1.92 -13.40
N ASP A 30 -4.96 -2.66 -14.23
CA ASP A 30 -6.22 -3.30 -13.84
C ASP A 30 -7.14 -2.38 -13.01
N ASN A 31 -7.14 -1.08 -13.33
CA ASN A 31 -7.92 -0.09 -12.58
C ASN A 31 -9.30 0.11 -13.18
N SER A 32 -10.27 0.54 -12.37
CA SER A 32 -11.61 0.81 -12.88
C SER A 32 -11.62 2.10 -13.70
N PRO A 33 -12.30 2.12 -14.86
CA PRO A 33 -12.41 3.33 -15.67
C PRO A 33 -13.13 4.45 -14.91
N LEU A 34 -12.73 5.71 -15.12
CA LEU A 34 -13.30 6.86 -14.40
C LEU A 34 -14.80 7.05 -14.70
N ILE A 35 -15.20 6.85 -15.96
CA ILE A 35 -16.62 6.89 -16.37
C ILE A 35 -17.12 5.46 -16.48
N LYS A 36 -17.91 5.03 -15.49
CA LYS A 36 -18.38 3.65 -15.34
C LYS A 36 -19.80 3.55 -14.79
N ILE A 37 -20.40 2.38 -15.03
CA ILE A 37 -21.61 1.91 -14.36
C ILE A 37 -21.24 0.67 -13.55
N THR A 38 -21.42 0.74 -12.25
CA THR A 38 -21.18 -0.38 -11.33
C THR A 38 -22.40 -1.28 -11.26
N LYS A 39 -22.17 -2.58 -11.33
CA LYS A 39 -23.18 -3.63 -11.13
C LYS A 39 -22.70 -4.55 -10.02
N ASN A 40 -23.51 -4.69 -8.99
CA ASN A 40 -23.31 -5.70 -7.96
C ASN A 40 -23.93 -7.00 -8.47
N MET A 41 -23.26 -8.12 -8.24
CA MET A 41 -23.69 -9.42 -8.75
C MET A 41 -24.16 -10.29 -7.58
N ASP A 42 -25.44 -10.64 -7.57
CA ASP A 42 -26.06 -11.41 -6.48
C ASP A 42 -25.85 -12.94 -6.65
N GLY A 43 -24.63 -13.38 -6.98
CA GLY A 43 -24.27 -14.81 -7.06
C GLY A 43 -23.10 -15.15 -8.00
N GLY A 44 -22.33 -16.17 -7.62
CA GLY A 44 -21.11 -16.62 -8.32
C GLY A 44 -19.82 -16.10 -7.66
N ASN A 45 -18.68 -16.24 -8.33
CA ASN A 45 -17.36 -15.79 -7.82
C ASN A 45 -17.01 -14.33 -8.15
N LEU A 46 -17.96 -13.57 -8.68
CA LEU A 46 -17.84 -12.17 -9.06
C LEU A 46 -18.65 -11.34 -8.07
N ASP A 47 -18.00 -10.42 -7.37
CA ASP A 47 -18.61 -9.52 -6.38
C ASP A 47 -19.21 -8.30 -7.08
N GLN A 48 -18.38 -7.62 -7.86
CA GLN A 48 -18.72 -6.36 -8.51
C GLN A 48 -18.18 -6.33 -9.95
N LEU A 49 -18.93 -5.69 -10.83
CA LEU A 49 -18.53 -5.42 -12.21
C LEU A 49 -18.71 -3.95 -12.54
N ASP A 50 -17.60 -3.28 -12.83
CA ASP A 50 -17.60 -1.92 -13.33
C ASP A 50 -17.53 -1.93 -14.85
N VAL A 51 -18.55 -1.37 -15.49
CA VAL A 51 -18.65 -1.30 -16.95
C VAL A 51 -18.34 0.13 -17.41
N GLY A 52 -17.13 0.32 -17.94
CA GLY A 52 -16.72 1.58 -18.56
C GLY A 52 -17.20 1.74 -20.00
N VAL A 53 -16.68 2.73 -20.71
CA VAL A 53 -17.00 2.94 -22.15
C VAL A 53 -16.39 1.83 -23.01
N PHE A 54 -15.11 1.51 -22.81
CA PHE A 54 -14.36 0.52 -23.61
C PHE A 54 -13.91 -0.71 -22.83
N THR A 55 -13.87 -0.61 -21.50
CA THR A 55 -13.37 -1.65 -20.61
C THR A 55 -14.45 -2.14 -19.65
N LYS A 56 -14.20 -3.30 -19.04
CA LYS A 56 -14.92 -3.85 -17.90
C LYS A 56 -13.90 -4.20 -16.83
N THR A 57 -14.18 -3.85 -15.59
CA THR A 57 -13.36 -4.22 -14.43
C THR A 57 -14.14 -5.17 -13.55
N TYR A 58 -13.60 -6.36 -13.39
CA TYR A 58 -14.15 -7.45 -12.60
C TYR A 58 -13.50 -7.41 -11.23
N TYR A 59 -14.33 -7.47 -10.20
CA TYR A 59 -13.93 -7.61 -8.80
C TYR A 59 -14.40 -8.98 -8.33
N CYS A 60 -13.48 -9.90 -8.22
CA CYS A 60 -13.75 -11.27 -7.84
C CYS A 60 -13.83 -11.40 -6.31
N LEU A 61 -14.56 -12.40 -5.81
CA LEU A 61 -14.73 -12.63 -4.37
C LEU A 61 -13.42 -12.96 -3.65
N ASP A 62 -12.42 -13.45 -4.38
CA ASP A 62 -11.07 -13.71 -3.86
C ASP A 62 -10.21 -12.43 -3.70
N GLY A 63 -10.78 -11.25 -4.00
CA GLY A 63 -10.08 -9.97 -3.97
C GLY A 63 -9.36 -9.64 -5.28
N THR A 64 -9.32 -10.54 -6.26
CA THR A 64 -8.71 -10.29 -7.56
C THR A 64 -9.48 -9.22 -8.32
N LYS A 65 -8.75 -8.24 -8.84
CA LYS A 65 -9.29 -7.20 -9.72
C LYS A 65 -8.69 -7.36 -11.10
N LYS A 66 -9.54 -7.37 -12.13
CA LYS A 66 -9.08 -7.45 -13.51
C LYS A 66 -9.85 -6.52 -14.42
N THR A 67 -9.13 -5.68 -15.16
CA THR A 67 -9.73 -4.84 -16.20
C THR A 67 -9.40 -5.39 -17.56
N ILE A 68 -10.44 -5.69 -18.34
CA ILE A 68 -10.32 -6.15 -19.73
C ILE A 68 -11.13 -5.25 -20.66
N PHE A 69 -10.83 -5.32 -21.96
CA PHE A 69 -11.69 -4.69 -22.95
C PHE A 69 -13.03 -5.41 -23.05
N LYS A 70 -14.09 -4.68 -23.43
CA LYS A 70 -15.44 -5.23 -23.52
C LYS A 70 -15.58 -6.44 -24.45
N TRP A 71 -14.70 -6.53 -25.45
CA TRP A 71 -14.64 -7.58 -26.46
C TRP A 71 -13.72 -8.75 -26.07
N GLU A 72 -13.08 -8.67 -24.91
CA GLU A 72 -12.37 -9.80 -24.31
C GLU A 72 -13.33 -10.55 -23.37
N GLU A 73 -13.07 -11.83 -23.18
CA GLU A 73 -13.78 -12.66 -22.22
C GLU A 73 -12.89 -12.86 -20.99
N TYR A 74 -13.49 -12.70 -19.82
CA TYR A 74 -12.86 -12.98 -18.54
C TYR A 74 -13.93 -13.45 -17.57
N THR A 75 -13.63 -14.51 -16.85
CA THR A 75 -14.41 -15.03 -15.73
C THR A 75 -13.51 -15.10 -14.52
N CYS A 76 -14.04 -14.73 -13.35
CA CYS A 76 -13.35 -14.99 -12.09
C CYS A 76 -13.12 -16.50 -11.97
N SER A 77 -11.96 -16.90 -11.43
CA SER A 77 -11.61 -18.32 -11.29
C SER A 77 -12.70 -19.06 -10.51
N GLU A 78 -13.07 -20.25 -10.97
CA GLU A 78 -13.98 -21.17 -10.27
C GLU A 78 -13.25 -22.01 -9.19
N GLU A 79 -11.95 -21.78 -9.00
CA GLU A 79 -11.22 -22.49 -7.95
C GLU A 79 -11.87 -22.23 -6.61
N ASN A 80 -12.26 -23.34 -5.96
CA ASN A 80 -12.76 -23.39 -4.61
C ASN A 80 -11.98 -22.39 -3.79
N ASN A 81 -12.70 -21.38 -3.27
CA ASN A 81 -12.32 -20.50 -2.19
C ASN A 81 -10.84 -20.68 -1.86
N PRO A 82 -9.92 -19.78 -2.26
CA PRO A 82 -8.68 -19.72 -1.54
C PRO A 82 -9.16 -19.42 -0.13
N THR A 83 -9.24 -20.49 0.66
CA THR A 83 -9.16 -20.43 2.09
C THR A 83 -8.10 -19.36 2.26
N ILE A 84 -8.43 -18.28 2.94
CA ILE A 84 -7.39 -17.47 3.55
C ILE A 84 -6.77 -18.43 4.58
N THR A 85 -6.06 -19.46 4.13
CA THR A 85 -4.81 -19.87 4.68
C THR A 85 -3.99 -18.61 4.53
N THR A 86 -4.03 -17.82 5.60
CA THR A 86 -2.90 -17.05 6.11
C THR A 86 -1.62 -17.83 5.77
N GLN A 87 -1.11 -17.67 4.56
CA GLN A 87 0.27 -18.04 4.28
C GLN A 87 1.04 -17.00 5.07
N LYS A 88 1.52 -17.43 6.24
CA LYS A 88 2.41 -16.64 7.10
C LYS A 88 3.41 -15.93 6.18
N ILE A 89 3.45 -14.61 6.26
CA ILE A 89 4.38 -13.79 5.48
C ILE A 89 5.79 -14.39 5.55
N THR A 90 6.39 -14.69 4.39
CA THR A 90 7.78 -15.16 4.31
C THR A 90 8.71 -14.00 4.00
N TRP A 91 9.90 -14.06 4.59
CA TRP A 91 10.92 -13.02 4.51
C TRP A 91 12.15 -13.51 3.73
N ASP A 92 11.93 -14.15 2.59
CA ASP A 92 12.99 -14.77 1.77
C ASP A 92 14.09 -13.78 1.35
N GLU A 93 13.76 -12.49 1.32
CA GLU A 93 14.64 -11.37 1.04
C GLU A 93 15.73 -11.14 2.10
N ILE A 94 15.48 -11.53 3.36
CA ILE A 94 16.43 -11.33 4.45
C ILE A 94 17.30 -12.57 4.59
N THR A 95 18.59 -12.41 4.32
CA THR A 95 19.60 -13.49 4.35
C THR A 95 20.74 -13.14 5.30
N GLU A 96 21.59 -14.13 5.61
CA GLU A 96 22.82 -13.90 6.39
C GLU A 96 23.77 -12.90 5.71
N ASN A 97 23.67 -12.74 4.38
CA ASN A 97 24.47 -11.80 3.60
C ASN A 97 23.82 -10.41 3.49
N GLY A 98 22.69 -10.18 4.16
CA GLY A 98 21.91 -8.95 4.10
C GLY A 98 20.60 -9.10 3.33
N VAL A 99 20.04 -7.96 2.92
CA VAL A 99 18.75 -7.87 2.24
C VAL A 99 18.93 -7.98 0.73
N ASP A 100 18.23 -8.91 0.09
CA ASP A 100 18.06 -8.95 -1.36
C ASP A 100 17.07 -7.83 -1.75
N GLU A 101 17.62 -6.68 -2.15
CA GLU A 101 16.81 -5.52 -2.52
C GLU A 101 15.93 -5.77 -3.74
N GLU A 102 16.38 -6.58 -4.69
CA GLU A 102 15.61 -6.84 -5.91
C GLU A 102 14.38 -7.68 -5.57
N LEU A 103 14.57 -8.75 -4.80
CA LEU A 103 13.46 -9.59 -4.34
C LEU A 103 12.49 -8.82 -3.43
N LEU A 104 13.02 -7.94 -2.56
CA LEU A 104 12.19 -7.07 -1.72
C LEU A 104 11.33 -6.14 -2.54
N LEU A 105 11.89 -5.47 -3.56
CA LEU A 105 11.12 -4.57 -4.41
C LEU A 105 10.08 -5.33 -5.27
N GLN A 106 10.35 -6.57 -5.68
CA GLN A 106 9.39 -7.41 -6.42
C GLN A 106 8.19 -7.84 -5.56
N ASN A 107 8.40 -8.00 -4.26
CA ASN A 107 7.39 -8.51 -3.33
C ASN A 107 6.65 -7.40 -2.55
N ILE A 108 6.77 -6.15 -3.00
CA ILE A 108 6.08 -5.02 -2.37
C ILE A 108 4.78 -4.70 -3.11
N ASP A 109 3.71 -4.63 -2.34
CA ASP A 109 2.48 -3.99 -2.76
C ASP A 109 2.69 -2.46 -2.76
N ILE A 110 2.68 -1.87 -3.94
CA ILE A 110 2.93 -0.44 -4.15
C ILE A 110 1.76 0.41 -3.65
N ASP A 111 0.53 -0.10 -3.70
CA ASP A 111 -0.63 0.64 -3.20
C ASP A 111 -0.58 0.71 -1.67
N VAL A 112 -0.25 -0.40 -1.01
CA VAL A 112 -0.03 -0.42 0.44
C VAL A 112 1.18 0.43 0.84
N LEU A 113 2.27 0.41 0.08
CA LEU A 113 3.43 1.28 0.32
C LEU A 113 3.07 2.76 0.26
N ASN A 114 2.30 3.16 -0.76
CA ASN A 114 1.85 4.54 -0.89
C ASN A 114 0.88 4.93 0.22
N GLU A 115 -0.04 4.04 0.59
CA GLU A 115 -1.00 4.28 1.67
C GLU A 115 -0.28 4.46 3.00
N VAL A 116 0.52 3.47 3.43
CA VAL A 116 1.30 3.50 4.67
C VAL A 116 2.19 4.74 4.73
N GLY A 117 2.95 5.00 3.65
CA GLY A 117 3.86 6.13 3.59
C GLY A 117 3.12 7.47 3.71
N SER A 118 2.00 7.62 3.01
CA SER A 118 1.20 8.85 3.06
C SER A 118 0.55 9.07 4.43
N GLU A 119 -0.05 8.03 5.03
CA GLU A 119 -0.72 8.13 6.32
C GLU A 119 0.25 8.50 7.45
N LEU A 120 1.40 7.84 7.53
CA LEU A 120 2.41 8.14 8.55
C LEU A 120 3.08 9.50 8.31
N GLN A 121 3.31 9.88 7.05
CA GLN A 121 3.91 11.19 6.74
C GLN A 121 2.95 12.34 7.11
N THR A 122 1.66 12.17 6.80
CA THR A 122 0.63 13.14 7.19
C THR A 122 0.47 13.21 8.70
N LEU A 123 0.46 12.07 9.40
CA LEU A 123 0.42 12.02 10.86
C LEU A 123 1.57 12.81 11.49
N VAL A 124 2.81 12.64 11.00
CA VAL A 124 3.97 13.39 11.50
C VAL A 124 3.81 14.89 11.29
N ASN A 125 3.27 15.31 10.14
CA ASN A 125 3.04 16.72 9.86
C ASN A 125 1.97 17.31 10.78
N GLU A 126 0.84 16.61 10.96
CA GLU A 126 -0.25 17.00 11.86
C GLU A 126 0.27 17.13 13.30
N ALA A 127 1.04 16.16 13.78
CA ALA A 127 1.65 16.20 15.11
C ALA A 127 2.59 17.40 15.30
N TYR A 128 3.43 17.70 14.30
CA TYR A 128 4.31 18.87 14.38
C TYR A 128 3.57 20.20 14.29
N GLU A 129 2.47 20.28 13.55
CA GLU A 129 1.62 21.48 13.52
C GLU A 129 0.96 21.72 14.87
N GLU A 130 0.45 20.66 15.49
CA GLU A 130 -0.13 20.71 16.83
C GLU A 130 0.91 21.10 17.89
N GLU A 131 2.11 20.52 17.88
CA GLU A 131 3.19 20.86 18.81
C GLU A 131 3.65 22.32 18.68
N ARG A 132 3.60 22.89 17.47
CA ARG A 132 3.90 24.31 17.27
C ARG A 132 2.80 25.22 17.81
N ALA A 133 1.54 24.79 17.70
CA ALA A 133 0.40 25.53 18.24
C ALA A 133 0.31 25.42 19.77
N HIS A 134 0.68 24.26 20.31
CA HIS A 134 0.55 23.87 21.72
C HIS A 134 1.83 23.21 22.25
N PRO A 135 2.94 23.95 22.46
CA PRO A 135 4.21 23.37 22.88
C PRO A 135 4.18 22.61 24.22
N GLU A 136 3.22 22.94 25.08
CA GLU A 136 2.96 22.26 26.34
C GLU A 136 2.63 20.77 26.18
N ILE A 137 2.06 20.36 25.04
CA ILE A 137 1.61 18.98 24.80
C ILE A 137 2.76 17.97 24.88
N ILE A 138 3.97 18.40 24.53
CA ILE A 138 5.18 17.58 24.61
C ILE A 138 5.48 17.19 26.06
N PHE A 139 5.17 18.06 27.02
CA PHE A 139 5.43 17.81 28.44
C PHE A 139 4.24 17.17 29.16
N THR A 140 3.00 17.44 28.72
CA THR A 140 1.80 16.92 29.38
C THR A 140 1.41 15.54 28.88
N GLU A 141 1.51 15.30 27.57
CA GLU A 141 1.05 14.06 26.92
C GLU A 141 2.21 13.25 26.36
N GLY A 142 3.31 13.91 26.00
CA GLY A 142 4.50 13.25 25.48
C GLY A 142 4.36 12.76 24.04
N TRP A 143 5.44 12.22 23.49
CA TRP A 143 5.48 11.71 22.11
C TRP A 143 4.55 10.50 21.89
N ALA A 144 4.39 9.64 22.91
CA ALA A 144 3.64 8.39 22.81
C ALA A 144 2.16 8.59 22.41
N ARG A 145 1.60 9.79 22.63
CA ARG A 145 0.24 10.15 22.19
C ARG A 145 0.02 9.94 20.68
N ILE A 146 1.06 10.10 19.86
CA ILE A 146 0.97 9.98 18.39
C ILE A 146 0.52 8.57 17.98
N LEU A 147 0.84 7.55 18.79
CA LEU A 147 0.43 6.15 18.56
C LEU A 147 -1.08 5.95 18.75
N GLU A 148 -1.77 6.89 19.38
CA GLU A 148 -3.23 6.82 19.59
C GLU A 148 -4.04 7.42 18.45
N TYR A 149 -3.40 8.04 17.46
CA TYR A 149 -4.08 8.75 16.38
C TYR A 149 -4.66 7.75 15.37
N ASP A 150 -5.82 8.08 14.80
CA ASP A 150 -6.54 7.20 13.87
C ASP A 150 -5.69 6.79 12.67
N ARG A 151 -4.78 7.66 12.20
CA ARG A 151 -3.86 7.33 11.10
C ARG A 151 -2.85 6.26 11.47
N PHE A 152 -2.33 6.29 12.69
CA PHE A 152 -1.40 5.26 13.16
C PHE A 152 -2.13 3.91 13.27
N LYS A 153 -3.31 3.92 13.91
CA LYS A 153 -4.17 2.75 14.05
C LYS A 153 -4.55 2.17 12.69
N LYS A 154 -4.91 3.02 11.73
CA LYS A 154 -5.21 2.62 10.35
C LYS A 154 -4.06 1.85 9.72
N VAL A 155 -2.81 2.30 9.89
CA VAL A 155 -1.62 1.60 9.34
C VAL A 155 -1.40 0.24 10.01
N VAL A 156 -1.61 0.16 11.33
CA VAL A 156 -1.53 -1.12 12.06
C VAL A 156 -2.65 -2.08 11.62
N ASP A 157 -3.86 -1.56 11.40
CA ASP A 157 -5.03 -2.32 10.97
C ASP A 157 -4.90 -2.89 9.54
N ILE A 158 -3.99 -2.37 8.70
CA ILE A 158 -3.65 -3.00 7.41
C ILE A 158 -3.09 -4.41 7.65
N GLY A 159 -2.34 -4.63 8.73
CA GLY A 159 -1.81 -5.94 9.10
C GLY A 159 -0.65 -6.42 8.22
N GLU A 160 -0.54 -7.73 8.01
CA GLU A 160 0.58 -8.38 7.29
C GLU A 160 0.96 -7.71 5.95
N PRO A 161 0.01 -7.25 5.09
CA PRO A 161 0.35 -6.55 3.85
C PRO A 161 1.22 -5.30 4.04
N ALA A 162 1.14 -4.61 5.19
CA ALA A 162 1.95 -3.43 5.47
C ALA A 162 3.40 -3.75 5.86
N MET A 163 3.71 -5.00 6.24
CA MET A 163 5.01 -5.32 6.85
C MET A 163 6.20 -5.08 5.91
N LYS A 164 6.17 -5.60 4.67
CA LYS A 164 7.25 -5.38 3.68
C LYS A 164 7.35 -3.92 3.25
N PRO A 165 6.25 -3.19 2.99
CA PRO A 165 6.29 -1.75 2.77
C PRO A 165 6.93 -0.95 3.91
N LEU A 166 6.53 -1.20 5.16
CA LEU A 166 7.10 -0.57 6.35
C LEU A 166 8.60 -0.84 6.45
N TYR A 167 9.00 -2.11 6.25
CA TYR A 167 10.40 -2.52 6.25
C TYR A 167 11.21 -1.78 5.17
N LEU A 168 10.68 -1.70 3.93
CA LEU A 168 11.35 -0.99 2.84
C LEU A 168 11.58 0.48 3.18
N ILE A 169 10.57 1.17 3.72
CA ILE A 169 10.66 2.59 4.09
C ILE A 169 11.83 2.79 5.05
N ILE A 170 11.92 1.96 6.09
CA ILE A 170 12.98 2.05 7.09
C ILE A 170 14.34 1.73 6.47
N TYR A 171 14.41 0.64 5.71
CA TYR A 171 15.63 0.13 5.09
C TYR A 171 16.25 1.14 4.10
N LYS A 172 15.43 1.82 3.29
CA LYS A 172 15.91 2.79 2.30
C LYS A 172 16.09 4.20 2.87
N SER A 173 15.51 4.51 4.02
CA SER A 173 15.60 5.86 4.57
C SER A 173 17.03 6.15 5.09
N PRO A 174 17.63 7.29 4.70
CA PRO A 174 18.86 7.78 5.29
C PRO A 174 18.63 8.47 6.66
N ASN A 175 17.37 8.67 7.05
CA ASN A 175 17.00 9.40 8.26
C ASN A 175 16.61 8.45 9.39
N ARG A 176 16.60 8.95 10.64
CA ARG A 176 16.17 8.23 11.85
C ARG A 176 15.23 9.10 12.68
N GLY A 177 14.27 9.72 12.01
CA GLY A 177 13.34 10.67 12.61
C GLY A 177 12.08 9.99 13.16
N VAL A 178 11.10 10.81 13.53
CA VAL A 178 9.80 10.34 14.03
C VAL A 178 9.09 9.47 13.00
N TYR A 179 9.18 9.82 11.71
CA TYR A 179 8.56 9.05 10.63
C TYR A 179 9.08 7.61 10.57
N GLU A 180 10.41 7.42 10.53
CA GLU A 180 11.00 6.08 10.52
C GLU A 180 10.74 5.32 11.82
N TYR A 181 10.69 6.01 12.96
CA TYR A 181 10.35 5.39 14.23
C TYR A 181 8.91 4.88 14.24
N LEU A 182 7.94 5.65 13.70
CA LEU A 182 6.56 5.19 13.56
C LEU A 182 6.45 4.01 12.61
N CYS A 183 7.21 3.99 11.51
CA CYS A 183 7.28 2.84 10.62
C CYS A 183 7.78 1.59 11.35
N ALA A 184 8.87 1.73 12.12
CA ALA A 184 9.42 0.62 12.92
C ALA A 184 8.44 0.14 13.99
N TYR A 185 7.74 1.06 14.65
CA TYR A 185 6.78 0.72 15.70
C TYR A 185 5.53 0.02 15.14
N ALA A 186 5.02 0.46 13.98
CA ALA A 186 3.94 -0.25 13.30
C ALA A 186 4.38 -1.66 12.88
N LEU A 187 5.57 -1.80 12.28
CA LEU A 187 6.10 -3.11 11.90
C LEU A 187 6.30 -4.03 13.11
N TYR A 188 6.81 -3.49 14.21
CA TYR A 188 6.93 -4.21 15.48
C TYR A 188 5.57 -4.77 15.94
N GLN A 189 4.53 -3.93 16.00
CA GLN A 189 3.18 -4.35 16.42
C GLN A 189 2.57 -5.41 15.50
N ILE A 190 2.69 -5.22 14.18
CA ILE A 190 2.11 -6.14 13.20
C ILE A 190 2.84 -7.48 13.21
N SER A 191 4.17 -7.47 13.38
CA SER A 191 4.99 -8.69 13.37
C SER A 191 4.69 -9.65 14.53
N GLY A 192 4.18 -9.15 15.65
CA GLY A 192 3.99 -9.93 16.87
C GLY A 192 5.30 -10.36 17.54
N TYR A 193 6.46 -9.87 17.09
CA TYR A 193 7.73 -10.11 17.76
C TYR A 193 7.80 -9.34 19.08
N ASP A 194 8.51 -9.91 20.05
CA ASP A 194 8.69 -9.32 21.38
C ASP A 194 10.19 -9.18 21.68
N PHE A 195 10.70 -7.97 21.50
CA PHE A 195 12.06 -7.61 21.83
C PHE A 195 12.16 -6.13 22.18
N PHE A 196 13.06 -5.82 23.10
CA PHE A 196 13.34 -4.42 23.44
C PHE A 196 14.13 -3.74 22.31
N TRP A 197 13.78 -2.51 21.96
CA TRP A 197 14.54 -1.66 21.06
C TRP A 197 14.29 -0.18 21.40
N SER A 198 15.28 0.67 21.17
CA SER A 198 15.20 2.11 21.46
C SER A 198 15.44 2.99 20.23
N THR A 199 16.07 2.47 19.19
CA THR A 199 16.33 3.18 17.94
C THR A 199 15.86 2.37 16.74
N THR A 200 15.59 3.05 15.64
CA THR A 200 15.22 2.39 14.38
C THR A 200 16.33 1.45 13.87
N ASP A 201 17.61 1.78 14.09
CA ASP A 201 18.72 0.89 13.70
C ASP A 201 18.74 -0.39 14.55
N GLU A 202 18.58 -0.25 15.87
CA GLU A 202 18.50 -1.40 16.77
C GLU A 202 17.28 -2.28 16.46
N PHE A 203 16.16 -1.66 16.11
CA PHE A 203 14.98 -2.37 15.64
C PHE A 203 15.29 -3.20 14.39
N MET A 204 15.89 -2.61 13.36
CA MET A 204 16.20 -3.32 12.12
C MET A 204 17.18 -4.49 12.33
N GLU A 205 18.20 -4.29 13.17
CA GLU A 205 19.13 -5.35 13.54
C GLU A 205 18.40 -6.53 14.21
N LYS A 206 17.58 -6.24 15.23
CA LYS A 206 16.85 -7.27 15.99
C LYS A 206 15.75 -7.95 15.18
N PHE A 207 15.04 -7.19 14.36
CA PHE A 207 14.01 -7.70 13.46
C PHE A 207 14.61 -8.71 12.47
N ASN A 208 15.73 -8.35 11.83
CA ASN A 208 16.43 -9.24 10.90
C ASN A 208 16.97 -10.49 11.61
N ALA A 209 17.55 -10.34 12.80
CA ALA A 209 18.01 -11.46 13.60
C ALA A 209 16.87 -12.44 13.96
N HIS A 210 15.69 -11.93 14.34
CA HIS A 210 14.53 -12.77 14.61
C HIS A 210 14.09 -13.56 13.38
N ILE A 211 14.02 -12.92 12.22
CA ILE A 211 13.66 -13.59 10.96
C ILE A 211 14.65 -14.70 10.61
N LEU A 212 15.95 -14.46 10.79
CA LEU A 212 16.98 -15.47 10.54
C LEU A 212 16.87 -16.64 11.54
N ALA A 213 16.61 -16.37 12.81
CA ALA A 213 16.39 -17.40 13.83
C ALA A 213 15.15 -18.25 13.53
N GLU A 214 14.03 -17.62 13.15
CA GLU A 214 12.81 -18.33 12.73
C GLU A 214 13.07 -19.25 11.52
N LYS A 215 13.87 -18.79 10.54
CA LYS A 215 14.27 -19.61 9.38
C LYS A 215 15.17 -20.78 9.76
N ALA A 216 16.03 -20.61 10.76
CA ALA A 216 16.90 -21.65 11.28
C ALA A 216 16.15 -22.68 12.17
N GLY A 217 14.90 -22.39 12.56
CA GLY A 217 14.12 -23.22 13.47
C GLY A 217 14.49 -23.03 14.95
N GLU A 218 15.12 -21.90 15.28
CA GLU A 218 15.50 -21.52 16.64
C GLU A 218 14.40 -20.61 17.21
N GLN A 219 13.54 -21.15 18.09
CA GLN A 219 12.54 -20.39 18.86
C GLN A 219 12.86 -20.47 20.35
#